data_AF-A0AAD9F3E4-F1
#
_entry.id   AF-A0AAD9F3E4-F1
#
_cell.length_a   1.000
_cell.length_b   1.000
_cell.length_c   1.000
_cell.angle_alpha   90.00
_cell.angle_beta   90.00
_cell.angle_gamma   90.00
#
_symmetry.space_group_name_H-M   'P 1'
#
loop_
_entity.id
_entity.type
_entity.pdbx_description
1 polymer ?
#
loop_
_entity_poly.entity_id
_entity_poly.type
_entity_poly.pdbx_seq_one_letter_code
_entity_poly.pdbx_strand_id
1 'polypeptide(L)'
;MTYNKGRDWRLLQAPATDLDGNDIHCLLPFCSLNLQLQTSENPYLSGTISTKSSAPGIIVATGNIGAELSYNNVGMFISSDAGNSWRQIFEEEHNVWFLDKGGALVAVKQPSVPTKHLWVSFDEGRQWTQHSFSAVPLFVDGVLVEAGAENQIMTFFGHFSHRSEWQLIKIDYKSIFSRQCTEEDYQTWHLHNEGEPCVMGQKQIYMKRRPGNYCMLGKDYSRILSAESCICRAHDFECDYGYERRGDGNCRLPSGSTPPPCPGAAARVRTTSTAPGEDCLIYA
;
A
#
# COMPACT_ATOMS: atom_id res chain seq x y z
N MET A 1 4.03 2.92 -11.41
CA MET A 1 2.73 2.61 -10.78
C MET A 1 1.62 2.70 -11.81
N THR A 2 0.56 1.90 -11.66
CA THR A 2 -0.60 1.88 -12.55
C THR A 2 -1.89 1.84 -11.72
N TYR A 3 -2.90 2.61 -12.12
CA TYR A 3 -4.26 2.56 -11.54
C TYR A 3 -5.25 1.81 -12.42
N ASN A 4 -4.88 1.57 -13.68
CA ASN A 4 -5.77 1.00 -14.69
C ASN A 4 -5.44 -0.47 -14.99
N LYS A 5 -4.84 -1.23 -14.07
CA LYS A 5 -4.37 -2.62 -14.25
C LYS A 5 -3.30 -2.83 -15.35
N GLY A 6 -2.40 -1.88 -15.53
CA GLY A 6 -1.19 -2.05 -16.34
C GLY A 6 -1.31 -1.61 -17.79
N ARG A 7 -2.32 -0.80 -18.12
CA ARG A 7 -2.45 -0.19 -19.46
C ARG A 7 -1.49 0.98 -19.57
N ASP A 8 -1.51 1.87 -18.58
CA ASP A 8 -0.64 3.04 -18.53
C ASP A 8 0.18 3.00 -17.23
N TRP A 9 1.45 3.33 -17.34
CA TRP A 9 2.40 3.33 -16.23
C TRP A 9 2.98 4.73 -16.05
N ARG A 10 3.08 5.16 -14.79
CA ARG A 10 3.77 6.40 -14.43
C ARG A 10 4.88 6.17 -13.41
N LEU A 11 5.87 7.05 -13.44
CA LEU A 11 6.87 7.16 -12.37
C LEU A 11 6.20 7.68 -11.08
N LEU A 12 6.79 7.35 -9.93
CA LEU A 12 6.29 7.83 -8.65
C LEU A 12 6.89 9.20 -8.35
N GLN A 13 6.03 10.14 -7.96
CA GLN A 13 6.46 11.45 -7.48
C GLN A 13 7.22 11.27 -6.15
N ALA A 14 8.40 11.88 -6.06
CA ALA A 14 9.15 11.91 -4.81
C ALA A 14 8.43 12.78 -3.76
N PRO A 15 8.61 12.48 -2.45
CA PRO A 15 8.12 13.35 -1.39
C PRO A 15 8.71 14.77 -1.53
N ALA A 16 7.92 15.77 -1.11
CA ALA A 16 8.34 17.18 -1.19
C ALA A 16 9.42 17.52 -0.16
N THR A 17 9.39 16.88 1.01
CA THR A 17 10.31 17.14 2.12
C THR A 17 10.88 15.85 2.68
N ASP A 18 12.07 15.93 3.27
CA ASP A 18 12.68 14.86 4.04
C ASP A 18 12.12 14.78 5.47
N LEU A 19 12.74 13.96 6.32
CA LEU A 19 12.36 13.78 7.73
C LEU A 19 12.66 15.01 8.60
N ASP A 20 13.66 15.80 8.23
CA ASP A 20 14.06 17.04 8.92
C ASP A 20 13.25 18.26 8.43
N GLY A 21 12.42 18.08 7.41
CA GLY A 21 11.60 19.13 6.81
C GLY A 21 12.33 19.95 5.74
N ASN A 22 13.49 19.49 5.25
CA ASN A 22 14.18 20.13 4.13
C ASN A 22 13.51 19.74 2.80
N ASP A 23 13.49 20.68 1.86
CA ASP A 23 12.92 20.47 0.53
C ASP A 23 13.76 19.50 -0.31
N ILE A 24 13.11 18.42 -0.76
CA ILE A 24 13.71 17.45 -1.68
C ILE A 24 13.51 17.93 -3.11
N HIS A 25 14.60 18.30 -3.77
CA HIS A 25 14.60 18.77 -5.15
C HIS A 25 14.69 17.58 -6.12
N CYS A 26 13.58 16.85 -6.28
CA CYS A 26 13.46 15.71 -7.19
C CYS A 26 12.27 15.88 -8.12
N LEU A 27 12.55 16.15 -9.40
CA LEU A 27 11.54 16.45 -10.41
C LEU A 27 11.50 15.38 -11.50
N LEU A 28 10.29 14.95 -11.84
CA LEU A 28 10.03 14.09 -12.98
C LEU A 28 10.38 14.80 -14.29
N PRO A 29 10.83 14.07 -15.33
CA PRO A 29 11.03 12.62 -15.36
C PRO A 29 12.43 12.17 -14.93
N PHE A 30 13.34 13.09 -14.59
CA PHE A 30 14.75 12.78 -14.35
C PHE A 30 15.02 12.18 -12.98
N CYS A 31 14.15 12.46 -12.01
CA CYS A 31 14.22 11.94 -10.67
C CYS A 31 12.83 11.51 -10.20
N SER A 32 12.74 10.29 -9.64
CA SER A 32 11.51 9.72 -9.12
C SER A 32 11.76 8.95 -7.82
N LEU A 33 10.68 8.59 -7.13
CA LEU A 33 10.74 7.60 -6.07
C LEU A 33 10.81 6.19 -6.69
N ASN A 34 11.86 5.45 -6.38
CA ASN A 34 12.08 4.09 -6.84
C ASN A 34 11.90 3.14 -5.66
N LEU A 35 10.99 2.18 -5.79
CA LEU A 35 10.66 1.24 -4.72
C LEU A 35 11.25 -0.12 -5.02
N GLN A 36 11.81 -0.77 -3.99
CA GLN A 36 12.24 -2.14 -4.07
C GLN A 36 11.00 -3.04 -4.04
N LEU A 37 10.89 -3.92 -5.03
CA LEU A 37 9.78 -4.87 -5.17
C LEU A 37 10.16 -6.28 -4.72
N GLN A 38 11.40 -6.49 -4.26
CA GLN A 38 11.89 -7.80 -3.91
C GLN A 38 11.19 -8.31 -2.64
N THR A 39 10.44 -9.39 -2.78
CA THR A 39 9.80 -10.07 -1.64
C THR A 39 10.86 -10.82 -0.84
N SER A 40 10.80 -10.73 0.49
CA SER A 40 11.65 -11.53 1.38
C SER A 40 11.30 -13.01 1.26
N GLU A 41 12.31 -13.88 1.23
CA GLU A 41 12.10 -15.34 1.32
C GLU A 41 11.60 -15.76 2.71
N ASN A 42 11.90 -14.95 3.75
CA ASN A 42 11.40 -15.17 5.11
C ASN A 42 9.96 -14.63 5.25
N PRO A 43 8.96 -15.49 5.52
CA PRO A 43 7.56 -15.11 5.64
C PRO A 43 7.22 -14.33 6.91
N TYR A 44 8.13 -14.27 7.88
CA TYR A 44 7.92 -13.60 9.16
C TYR A 44 8.50 -12.17 9.22
N LEU A 45 9.28 -11.81 8.21
CA LEU A 45 9.70 -10.44 7.97
C LEU A 45 8.65 -9.71 7.14
N SER A 46 8.58 -8.40 7.30
CA SER A 46 7.77 -7.61 6.40
C SER A 46 8.53 -7.49 5.07
N GLY A 47 7.87 -7.80 3.96
CA GLY A 47 8.46 -7.59 2.65
C GLY A 47 8.79 -6.12 2.41
N THR A 48 9.59 -5.84 1.37
CA THR A 48 9.95 -4.48 0.96
C THR A 48 8.76 -3.58 0.63
N ILE A 49 7.61 -4.18 0.28
CA ILE A 49 6.32 -3.48 0.21
C ILE A 49 5.29 -4.17 1.12
N SER A 50 4.70 -3.38 2.01
CA SER A 50 3.66 -3.83 2.93
C SER A 50 2.36 -3.10 2.65
N THR A 51 1.32 -3.87 2.33
CA THR A 51 -0.06 -3.38 2.23
C THR A 51 -1.03 -4.42 2.76
N LYS A 52 -2.21 -3.98 3.22
CA LYS A 52 -3.28 -4.86 3.68
C LYS A 52 -4.62 -4.41 3.10
N SER A 53 -5.43 -5.37 2.68
CA SER A 53 -6.79 -5.10 2.21
C SER A 53 -7.69 -4.47 3.27
N SER A 54 -7.32 -4.60 4.54
CA SER A 54 -8.00 -3.98 5.67
C SER A 54 -7.72 -2.48 5.81
N ALA A 55 -6.60 -2.01 5.25
CA ALA A 55 -6.09 -0.64 5.35
C ALA A 55 -5.97 0.00 3.95
N PRO A 56 -7.09 0.30 3.28
CA PRO A 56 -7.07 0.79 1.90
C PRO A 56 -6.34 2.13 1.80
N GLY A 57 -5.56 2.28 0.73
CA GLY A 57 -4.74 3.46 0.47
C GLY A 57 -3.38 3.47 1.17
N ILE A 58 -3.19 2.64 2.21
CA ILE A 58 -1.90 2.56 2.91
C ILE A 58 -0.95 1.62 2.17
N ILE A 59 0.17 2.18 1.72
CA ILE A 59 1.27 1.45 1.09
C ILE A 59 2.54 1.86 1.83
N VAL A 60 3.21 0.91 2.48
CA VAL A 60 4.54 1.11 3.05
C VAL A 60 5.52 0.44 2.13
N ALA A 61 6.61 1.12 1.78
CA ALA A 61 7.60 0.58 0.88
C ALA A 61 9.02 1.05 1.20
N THR A 62 9.98 0.17 0.98
CA THR A 62 11.42 0.47 1.02
C THR A 62 11.89 0.89 -0.37
N GLY A 63 12.72 1.92 -0.44
CA GLY A 63 13.17 2.45 -1.72
C GLY A 63 14.21 3.57 -1.60
N ASN A 64 14.45 4.25 -2.71
CA ASN A 64 15.34 5.40 -2.77
C ASN A 64 14.78 6.46 -3.73
N ILE A 65 15.23 7.70 -3.55
CA ILE A 65 14.89 8.81 -4.44
C ILE A 65 16.06 9.01 -5.41
N GLY A 66 15.79 9.06 -6.71
CA GLY A 66 16.82 9.26 -7.72
C GLY A 66 16.37 8.91 -9.14
N ALA A 67 17.33 8.89 -10.06
CA ALA A 67 17.09 8.50 -11.45
C ALA A 67 16.84 6.98 -11.60
N GLU A 68 17.40 6.18 -10.69
CA GLU A 68 17.30 4.72 -10.71
C GLU A 68 17.28 4.13 -9.30
N LEU A 69 16.95 2.83 -9.23
CA LEU A 69 16.97 2.07 -7.99
C LEU A 69 18.43 1.88 -7.52
N SER A 70 18.70 2.25 -6.27
CA SER A 70 20.01 2.12 -5.65
C SER A 70 19.90 1.35 -4.34
N TYR A 71 20.92 0.55 -4.03
CA TYR A 71 21.07 -0.10 -2.72
C TYR A 71 21.74 0.80 -1.68
N ASN A 72 22.27 1.95 -2.12
CA ASN A 72 22.78 2.99 -1.24
C ASN A 72 21.68 4.02 -0.97
N ASN A 73 21.64 4.55 0.26
CA ASN A 73 20.65 5.54 0.72
C ASN A 73 19.20 5.04 0.60
N VAL A 74 18.97 3.83 1.11
CA VAL A 74 17.66 3.19 1.11
C VAL A 74 16.88 3.65 2.33
N GLY A 75 15.76 4.32 2.09
CA GLY A 75 14.83 4.75 3.12
C GLY A 75 13.49 4.02 3.03
N MET A 76 12.64 4.27 4.01
CA MET A 76 11.26 3.82 4.00
C MET A 76 10.31 4.97 3.71
N PHE A 77 9.32 4.67 2.88
CA PHE A 77 8.30 5.59 2.43
C PHE A 77 6.92 5.01 2.68
N ILE A 78 5.95 5.89 2.87
CA ILE A 78 4.55 5.52 3.01
C ILE A 78 3.67 6.41 2.15
N SER A 79 2.64 5.82 1.60
CA SER A 79 1.53 6.51 0.98
C SER A 79 0.25 6.17 1.75
N SER A 80 -0.62 7.17 1.94
CA SER A 80 -1.93 7.03 2.58
C SER A 80 -3.10 7.13 1.60
N ASP A 81 -2.81 7.41 0.33
CA ASP A 81 -3.77 7.73 -0.73
C ASP A 81 -3.56 6.86 -1.99
N ALA A 82 -3.15 5.62 -1.78
CA ALA A 82 -2.91 4.61 -2.81
C ALA A 82 -1.81 4.98 -3.83
N GLY A 83 -0.77 5.67 -3.39
CA GLY A 83 0.43 5.97 -4.17
C GLY A 83 0.38 7.28 -4.96
N ASN A 84 -0.59 8.16 -4.68
CA ASN A 84 -0.64 9.49 -5.30
C ASN A 84 0.37 10.43 -4.63
N SER A 85 0.44 10.41 -3.30
CA SER A 85 1.46 11.11 -2.51
C SER A 85 2.26 10.13 -1.66
N TRP A 86 3.53 10.46 -1.47
CA TRP A 86 4.48 9.69 -0.66
C TRP A 86 5.12 10.60 0.37
N ARG A 87 5.43 10.05 1.53
CA ARG A 87 6.24 10.69 2.58
C ARG A 87 7.31 9.72 3.05
N GLN A 88 8.48 10.25 3.40
CA GLN A 88 9.52 9.45 4.05
C GLN A 88 9.14 9.23 5.52
N ILE A 89 9.44 8.04 6.06
CA ILE A 89 9.16 7.68 7.47
C ILE A 89 10.39 7.22 8.23
N PHE A 90 11.37 6.60 7.58
CA PHE A 90 12.63 6.18 8.19
C PHE A 90 13.79 6.31 7.19
N GLU A 91 14.98 6.61 7.68
CA GLU A 91 16.23 6.58 6.87
C GLU A 91 16.78 5.17 6.69
N GLU A 92 16.39 4.24 7.55
CA GLU A 92 16.83 2.86 7.54
C GLU A 92 15.66 1.90 7.35
N GLU A 93 15.96 0.67 6.91
CA GLU A 93 14.95 -0.36 6.72
C GLU A 93 14.40 -0.89 8.05
N HIS A 94 13.07 -0.88 8.15
CA HIS A 94 12.31 -1.44 9.25
C HIS A 94 11.28 -2.43 8.70
N ASN A 95 11.00 -3.46 9.50
CA ASN A 95 9.84 -4.30 9.26
C ASN A 95 8.60 -3.59 9.79
N VAL A 96 7.54 -3.51 8.98
CA VAL A 96 6.29 -2.85 9.36
C VAL A 96 5.13 -3.84 9.40
N TRP A 97 4.34 -3.79 10.47
CA TRP A 97 3.13 -4.57 10.65
C TRP A 97 1.91 -3.67 10.90
N PHE A 98 0.76 -4.15 10.44
CA PHE A 98 -0.53 -3.48 10.60
C PHE A 98 -1.27 -4.11 11.79
N LEU A 99 -1.64 -3.28 12.76
CA LEU A 99 -2.46 -3.64 13.90
C LEU A 99 -3.92 -3.23 13.69
N ASP A 100 -4.84 -3.96 14.30
CA ASP A 100 -6.28 -3.69 14.28
C ASP A 100 -6.78 -3.25 12.89
N LYS A 101 -6.58 -4.11 11.89
CA LYS A 101 -7.00 -3.87 10.49
C LYS A 101 -6.39 -2.61 9.84
N GLY A 102 -5.28 -2.07 10.35
CA GLY A 102 -4.66 -0.84 9.84
C GLY A 102 -4.88 0.37 10.73
N GLY A 103 -5.36 0.16 11.94
CA GLY A 103 -5.49 1.19 12.92
C GLY A 103 -4.16 1.76 13.42
N ALA A 104 -3.19 0.89 13.65
CA ALA A 104 -1.84 1.32 13.98
C ALA A 104 -0.81 0.62 13.10
N LEU A 105 0.30 1.30 12.89
CA LEU A 105 1.48 0.76 12.23
C LEU A 105 2.55 0.55 13.30
N VAL A 106 3.18 -0.61 13.28
CA VAL A 106 4.31 -0.90 14.15
C VAL A 106 5.53 -1.15 13.28
N ALA A 107 6.62 -0.45 13.56
CA ALA A 107 7.89 -0.61 12.86
C ALA A 107 8.99 -1.08 13.82
N VAL A 108 9.78 -2.05 13.39
CA VAL A 108 10.91 -2.59 14.16
C VAL A 108 12.11 -2.68 13.23
N LYS A 109 13.26 -2.19 13.70
CA LYS A 109 14.50 -2.22 12.92
C LYS A 109 14.81 -3.67 12.50
N GLN A 110 15.31 -3.85 11.29
CA GLN A 110 15.61 -5.17 10.74
C GLN A 110 16.58 -6.00 11.61
N PRO A 111 16.53 -7.35 11.52
CA PRO A 111 17.29 -8.28 12.37
C PRO A 111 18.81 -8.18 12.31
N SER A 112 19.40 -7.29 11.50
CA SER A 112 20.85 -7.11 11.43
C SER A 112 21.45 -6.55 12.72
N VAL A 113 20.63 -5.89 13.56
CA VAL A 113 21.06 -5.26 14.81
C VAL A 113 20.10 -5.63 15.95
N PRO A 114 20.59 -6.02 17.14
CA PRO A 114 19.71 -6.31 18.25
C PRO A 114 19.00 -5.04 18.72
N THR A 115 17.69 -5.13 18.92
CA THR A 115 16.86 -3.99 19.33
C THR A 115 16.02 -4.35 20.54
N LYS A 116 15.69 -3.33 21.33
CA LYS A 116 14.70 -3.40 22.43
C LYS A 116 13.56 -2.41 22.25
N HIS A 117 13.58 -1.67 21.14
CA HIS A 117 12.62 -0.62 20.83
C HIS A 117 11.81 -0.98 19.60
N LEU A 118 10.54 -0.58 19.63
CA LEU A 118 9.64 -0.58 18.50
C LEU A 118 9.07 0.84 18.32
N TRP A 119 8.67 1.15 17.11
CA TRP A 119 8.00 2.41 16.77
C TRP A 119 6.53 2.13 16.52
N VAL A 120 5.66 3.00 17.00
CA VAL A 120 4.21 2.90 16.77
C VAL A 120 3.70 4.19 16.16
N SER A 121 2.80 4.08 15.20
CA SER A 121 2.09 5.21 14.63
C SER A 121 0.58 4.93 14.57
N PHE A 122 -0.22 5.94 14.93
CA PHE A 122 -1.69 5.89 14.94
C PHE A 122 -2.33 6.80 13.90
N ASP A 123 -1.53 7.61 13.21
CA ASP A 123 -1.95 8.64 12.26
C ASP A 123 -1.51 8.30 10.84
N GLU A 124 -1.59 7.02 10.51
CA GLU A 124 -1.17 6.44 9.24
C GLU A 124 0.33 6.60 8.95
N GLY A 125 1.20 6.87 9.94
CA GLY A 125 2.64 7.04 9.73
C GLY A 125 3.06 8.49 9.52
N ARG A 126 2.34 9.47 10.09
CA ARG A 126 2.77 10.87 10.11
C ARG A 126 3.63 11.16 11.34
N GLN A 127 3.28 10.57 12.48
CA GLN A 127 4.03 10.63 13.72
C GLN A 127 4.33 9.22 14.22
N TRP A 128 5.55 9.02 14.71
CA TRP A 128 6.03 7.77 15.25
C TRP A 128 6.49 7.96 16.69
N THR A 129 6.01 7.12 17.59
CA THR A 129 6.41 7.10 19.00
C THR A 129 7.23 5.85 19.30
N GLN A 130 8.36 6.03 19.97
CA GLN A 130 9.25 4.93 20.33
C GLN A 130 8.83 4.32 21.68
N HIS A 131 8.72 2.99 21.72
CA HIS A 131 8.39 2.23 22.93
C HIS A 131 9.40 1.10 23.15
N SER A 132 9.70 0.80 24.41
CA SER A 132 10.56 -0.33 24.77
C SER A 132 9.72 -1.58 25.01
N PHE A 133 10.00 -2.68 24.30
CA PHE A 133 9.29 -3.95 24.47
C PHE A 133 10.07 -4.98 25.31
N SER A 134 11.36 -4.73 25.57
CA SER A 134 12.22 -5.59 26.37
C SER A 134 13.21 -4.76 27.19
N ALA A 135 13.65 -5.30 28.32
CA ALA A 135 14.76 -4.72 29.09
C ALA A 135 16.11 -4.94 28.39
N VAL A 136 16.25 -6.07 27.69
CA VAL A 136 17.49 -6.51 27.03
C VAL A 136 17.29 -6.53 25.50
N PRO A 137 18.24 -6.02 24.71
CA PRO A 137 18.18 -6.08 23.25
C PRO A 137 18.09 -7.52 22.72
N LEU A 138 17.26 -7.72 21.71
CA LEU A 138 16.99 -9.01 21.06
C LEU A 138 17.20 -8.88 19.55
N PHE A 139 17.75 -9.91 18.91
CA PHE A 139 17.65 -10.08 17.47
C PHE A 139 16.23 -10.57 17.15
N VAL A 140 15.44 -9.74 16.46
CA VAL A 140 14.04 -10.04 16.13
C VAL A 140 13.97 -10.77 14.80
N ASP A 141 13.80 -12.10 14.84
CA ASP A 141 13.72 -12.93 13.63
C ASP A 141 12.37 -12.82 12.92
N GLY A 142 11.33 -12.43 13.66
CA GLY A 142 10.04 -12.10 13.08
C GLY A 142 8.98 -11.75 14.11
N VAL A 143 7.82 -11.34 13.60
CA VAL A 143 6.68 -10.96 14.42
C VAL A 143 5.41 -11.57 13.84
N LEU A 144 4.60 -12.13 14.73
CA LEU A 144 3.27 -12.62 14.43
C LEU A 144 2.23 -11.66 15.00
N VAL A 145 1.33 -11.20 14.16
CA VAL A 145 0.20 -10.36 14.57
C VAL A 145 -1.07 -11.18 14.47
N GLU A 146 -1.66 -11.47 15.61
CA GLU A 146 -2.96 -12.13 15.72
C GLU A 146 -4.00 -11.07 16.11
N ALA A 147 -4.85 -10.72 15.14
CA ALA A 147 -5.98 -9.81 15.35
C ALA A 147 -7.27 -10.65 15.44
N GLY A 148 -7.58 -11.10 16.65
CA GLY A 148 -8.86 -11.74 16.97
C GLY A 148 -9.91 -10.73 17.44
N ALA A 149 -11.15 -11.18 17.60
CA ALA A 149 -12.22 -10.34 18.14
C ALA A 149 -12.01 -10.00 19.63
N GLU A 150 -11.40 -10.92 20.37
CA GLU A 150 -11.24 -10.82 21.82
C GLU A 150 -9.78 -10.64 22.25
N ASN A 151 -8.85 -11.07 21.39
CA ASN A 151 -7.41 -11.06 21.63
C ASN A 151 -6.71 -10.22 20.56
N GLN A 152 -5.98 -9.21 21.00
CA GLN A 152 -5.19 -8.30 20.17
C GLN A 152 -3.73 -8.46 20.59
N ILE A 153 -3.08 -9.46 20.02
CA ILE A 153 -1.78 -9.93 20.48
C ILE A 153 -0.76 -9.82 19.35
N MET A 154 0.38 -9.22 19.67
CA MET A 154 1.56 -9.24 18.83
C MET A 154 2.62 -10.08 19.54
N THR A 155 3.19 -11.07 18.85
CA THR A 155 4.22 -11.94 19.40
C THR A 155 5.51 -11.76 18.62
N PHE A 156 6.53 -11.23 19.28
CA PHE A 156 7.89 -11.19 18.77
C PHE A 156 8.55 -12.52 19.08
N PHE A 157 9.32 -13.03 18.13
CA PHE A 157 10.20 -14.16 18.38
C PHE A 157 11.60 -13.83 17.88
N GLY A 158 12.59 -14.29 18.63
CA GLY A 158 13.98 -13.96 18.35
C GLY A 158 14.93 -14.56 19.37
N HIS A 159 16.15 -14.05 19.42
CA HIS A 159 17.20 -14.57 20.29
C HIS A 159 18.12 -13.46 20.82
N PHE A 160 18.72 -13.66 22.00
CA PHE A 160 19.70 -12.70 22.55
C PHE A 160 21.06 -12.76 21.84
N SER A 161 21.42 -13.93 21.32
CA SER A 161 22.65 -14.21 20.58
C SER A 161 22.42 -15.44 19.70
N HIS A 162 23.20 -15.61 18.61
CA HIS A 162 23.06 -16.75 17.69
C HIS A 162 23.23 -18.12 18.36
N ARG A 163 23.74 -18.18 19.60
CA ARG A 163 23.86 -19.42 20.39
C ARG A 163 22.85 -19.53 21.53
N SER A 164 21.96 -18.56 21.67
CA SER A 164 20.96 -18.51 22.73
C SER A 164 19.68 -19.25 22.35
N GLU A 165 18.91 -19.62 23.36
CA GLU A 165 17.56 -20.14 23.18
C GLU A 165 16.62 -19.07 22.62
N TRP A 166 15.61 -19.54 21.90
CA TRP A 166 14.53 -18.71 21.38
C TRP A 166 13.77 -18.03 22.52
N GLN A 167 13.47 -16.75 22.32
CA GLN A 167 12.66 -15.93 23.21
C GLN A 167 11.38 -15.53 22.50
N LEU A 168 10.28 -15.58 23.23
CA LEU A 168 8.98 -15.09 22.77
C LEU A 168 8.52 -13.94 23.66
N ILE A 169 8.24 -12.79 23.07
CA ILE A 169 7.69 -11.64 23.77
C ILE A 169 6.29 -11.39 23.26
N LYS A 170 5.32 -11.60 24.15
CA LYS A 170 3.91 -11.36 23.88
C LYS A 170 3.54 -9.93 24.31
N ILE A 171 3.04 -9.13 23.39
CA ILE A 171 2.55 -7.78 23.62
C ILE A 171 1.02 -7.80 23.44
N ASP A 172 0.30 -7.49 24.52
CA ASP A 172 -1.13 -7.24 24.48
C ASP A 172 -1.36 -5.75 24.19
N TYR A 173 -1.91 -5.45 23.02
CA TYR A 173 -2.21 -4.09 22.60
C TYR A 173 -3.71 -3.75 22.67
N LYS A 174 -4.51 -4.61 23.31
CA LYS A 174 -5.95 -4.39 23.51
C LYS A 174 -6.24 -3.11 24.28
N SER A 175 -5.39 -2.76 25.25
CA SER A 175 -5.56 -1.55 26.07
C SER A 175 -5.44 -0.25 25.26
N ILE A 176 -4.77 -0.29 24.11
CA ILE A 176 -4.61 0.87 23.22
C ILE A 176 -5.94 1.20 22.52
N PHE A 177 -6.70 0.18 22.15
CA PHE A 177 -8.00 0.32 21.50
C PHE A 177 -9.11 -0.09 22.47
N SER A 178 -9.32 0.69 23.53
CA SER A 178 -10.24 0.32 24.62
C SER A 178 -11.73 0.42 24.26
N ARG A 179 -12.08 1.24 23.25
CA ARG A 179 -13.47 1.48 22.82
C ARG A 179 -13.71 1.04 21.37
N GLN A 180 -14.97 0.80 21.02
CA GLN A 180 -15.38 0.60 19.62
C GLN A 180 -15.49 1.95 18.91
N CYS A 181 -15.20 1.96 17.61
CA CYS A 181 -15.33 3.16 16.79
C CYS A 181 -16.81 3.54 16.58
N THR A 182 -17.11 4.82 16.75
CA THR A 182 -18.41 5.45 16.46
C THR A 182 -18.37 6.14 15.10
N GLU A 183 -19.51 6.62 14.58
CA GLU A 183 -19.59 7.27 13.26
C GLU A 183 -18.64 8.48 13.11
N GLU A 184 -18.41 9.22 14.19
CA GLU A 184 -17.48 10.35 14.26
C GLU A 184 -16.00 9.96 14.11
N ASP A 185 -15.65 8.70 14.37
CA ASP A 185 -14.29 8.19 14.22
C ASP A 185 -13.94 7.84 12.79
N TYR A 186 -14.91 7.86 11.89
CA TYR A 186 -14.71 7.54 10.49
C TYR A 186 -14.58 8.80 9.64
N GLN A 187 -13.83 8.65 8.56
CA GLN A 187 -13.74 9.62 7.48
C GLN A 187 -13.95 8.92 6.15
N THR A 188 -14.49 9.65 5.19
CA THR A 188 -14.60 9.21 3.81
C THR A 188 -13.31 9.52 3.07
N TRP A 189 -12.85 8.58 2.26
CA TRP A 189 -11.71 8.76 1.36
C TRP A 189 -12.10 8.33 -0.04
N HIS A 190 -11.86 9.20 -1.01
CA HIS A 190 -12.17 8.95 -2.41
C HIS A 190 -10.92 8.39 -3.09
N LEU A 191 -11.04 7.22 -3.71
CA LEU A 191 -9.98 6.73 -4.59
C LEU A 191 -9.95 7.60 -5.84
N HIS A 192 -8.78 8.11 -6.17
CA HIS A 192 -8.56 8.88 -7.39
C HIS A 192 -7.20 8.56 -7.99
N ASN A 193 -7.06 8.85 -9.28
CA ASN A 193 -5.80 8.84 -10.00
C ASN A 193 -5.43 10.27 -10.37
N GLU A 194 -4.51 10.91 -9.65
CA GLU A 194 -4.07 12.30 -9.96
C GLU A 194 -5.21 13.34 -10.03
N GLY A 195 -6.27 13.13 -9.24
CA GLY A 195 -7.46 13.97 -9.21
C GLY A 195 -8.64 13.42 -10.01
N GLU A 196 -8.44 12.45 -10.92
CA GLU A 196 -9.53 11.77 -11.61
C GLU A 196 -10.21 10.76 -10.67
N PRO A 197 -11.50 10.94 -10.31
CA PRO A 197 -12.18 10.11 -9.33
C PRO A 197 -12.66 8.77 -9.92
N CYS A 198 -12.64 8.64 -11.25
CA CYS A 198 -13.07 7.44 -11.93
C CYS A 198 -11.88 6.52 -12.20
N VAL A 199 -11.77 5.45 -11.42
CA VAL A 199 -10.71 4.45 -11.58
C VAL A 199 -11.36 3.15 -11.99
N MET A 200 -10.98 2.61 -13.14
CA MET A 200 -11.54 1.36 -13.69
C MET A 200 -13.08 1.44 -13.88
N GLY A 201 -13.57 2.55 -14.42
CA GLY A 201 -15.01 2.74 -14.66
C GLY A 201 -15.85 2.97 -13.41
N GLN A 202 -15.25 3.05 -12.21
CA GLN A 202 -15.96 3.22 -10.96
C GLN A 202 -15.40 4.38 -10.14
N LYS A 203 -16.30 5.14 -9.52
CA LYS A 203 -15.99 6.10 -8.46
C LYS A 203 -16.19 5.39 -7.13
N GLN A 204 -15.08 5.07 -6.47
CA GLN A 204 -15.07 4.31 -5.22
C GLN A 204 -14.84 5.23 -4.02
N ILE A 205 -15.73 5.14 -3.04
CA ILE A 205 -15.64 5.86 -1.78
C ILE A 205 -15.41 4.84 -0.67
N TYR A 206 -14.30 5.00 0.04
CA TYR A 206 -13.92 4.17 1.16
C TYR A 206 -14.27 4.85 2.48
N MET A 207 -14.70 4.04 3.45
CA MET A 207 -14.65 4.43 4.85
C MET A 207 -13.24 4.11 5.36
N LYS A 208 -12.64 5.05 6.07
CA LYS A 208 -11.38 4.86 6.80
C LYS A 208 -11.56 5.35 8.23
N ARG A 209 -10.81 4.78 9.17
CA ARG A 209 -10.68 5.38 10.49
C ARG A 209 -9.96 6.71 10.35
N ARG A 210 -10.39 7.73 11.09
CA ARG A 210 -9.69 9.01 11.16
C ARG A 210 -8.28 8.79 11.72
N PRO A 211 -7.24 9.33 11.07
CA PRO A 211 -5.88 9.28 11.59
C PRO A 211 -5.82 9.88 13.00
N GLY A 212 -5.20 9.17 13.95
CA GLY A 212 -5.07 9.60 15.34
C GLY A 212 -6.19 9.13 16.28
N ASN A 213 -7.25 8.49 15.79
CA ASN A 213 -8.30 7.96 16.66
C ASN A 213 -7.98 6.54 17.15
N TYR A 214 -8.13 6.35 18.47
CA TYR A 214 -7.86 5.10 19.18
C TYR A 214 -9.16 4.33 19.43
N CYS A 215 -9.63 3.57 18.45
CA CYS A 215 -10.84 2.76 18.58
C CYS A 215 -10.77 1.48 17.73
N MET A 216 -11.42 0.42 18.20
CA MET A 216 -11.46 -0.87 17.51
C MET A 216 -12.47 -0.86 16.37
N LEU A 217 -12.04 -1.37 15.21
CA LEU A 217 -12.92 -1.58 14.07
C LEU A 217 -13.77 -2.84 14.25
N GLY A 218 -15.11 -2.66 14.22
CA GLY A 218 -16.09 -3.74 14.33
C GLY A 218 -15.91 -4.87 13.28
N LYS A 219 -16.50 -6.04 13.55
CA LYS A 219 -16.47 -7.19 12.63
C LYS A 219 -17.17 -6.87 11.29
N ASP A 220 -18.26 -6.12 11.34
CA ASP A 220 -19.11 -5.79 10.19
C ASP A 220 -18.69 -4.50 9.47
N TYR A 221 -17.43 -4.08 9.63
CA TYR A 221 -16.88 -2.89 8.99
C TYR A 221 -16.86 -3.04 7.46
N SER A 222 -17.82 -2.41 6.78
CA SER A 222 -17.83 -2.29 5.32
C SER A 222 -16.84 -1.22 4.88
N ARG A 223 -15.89 -1.63 4.04
CA ARG A 223 -14.75 -0.78 3.62
C ARG A 223 -15.14 0.18 2.51
N ILE A 224 -16.07 -0.25 1.65
CA ILE A 224 -16.57 0.51 0.50
C ILE A 224 -17.95 1.02 0.89
N LEU A 225 -18.09 2.35 0.97
CA LEU A 225 -19.36 3.01 1.23
C LEU A 225 -20.22 3.07 -0.03
N SER A 226 -19.58 3.40 -1.16
CA SER A 226 -20.23 3.41 -2.45
C SER A 226 -19.24 3.09 -3.57
N ALA A 227 -19.76 2.46 -4.61
CA ALA A 227 -19.09 2.25 -5.87
C ALA A 227 -20.09 2.66 -6.96
N GLU A 228 -19.95 3.89 -7.47
CA GLU A 228 -20.80 4.42 -8.53
C GLU A 228 -20.12 4.18 -9.88
N SER A 229 -20.84 3.61 -10.85
CA SER A 229 -20.32 3.45 -12.22
C SER A 229 -20.22 4.81 -12.92
N CYS A 230 -19.10 5.05 -13.58
CA CYS A 230 -18.88 6.20 -14.44
C CYS A 230 -19.32 5.91 -15.88
N ILE A 231 -19.42 6.96 -16.71
CA ILE A 231 -19.55 6.80 -18.17
C ILE A 231 -18.21 6.33 -18.74
N CYS A 232 -18.24 5.31 -19.61
CA CYS A 232 -17.03 4.79 -20.24
C CYS A 232 -16.34 5.87 -21.10
N ARG A 233 -15.01 5.96 -20.97
CA ARG A 233 -14.15 6.81 -21.81
C ARG A 233 -13.19 5.94 -22.62
N ALA A 234 -12.49 6.52 -23.59
CA ALA A 234 -11.46 5.81 -24.38
C ALA A 234 -10.36 5.16 -23.52
N HIS A 235 -10.14 5.65 -22.29
CA HIS A 235 -9.18 5.13 -21.30
C HIS A 235 -9.64 3.84 -20.60
N ASP A 236 -10.89 3.43 -20.78
CA ASP A 236 -11.43 2.18 -20.23
C ASP A 236 -11.30 1.00 -21.22
N PHE A 237 -10.91 1.26 -22.48
CA PHE A 237 -10.79 0.25 -23.53
C PHE A 237 -9.35 -0.19 -23.80
N GLU A 238 -9.07 -1.48 -23.79
CA GLU A 238 -7.81 -2.07 -24.23
C GLU A 238 -7.90 -2.65 -25.64
N CYS A 239 -6.77 -2.79 -26.33
CA CYS A 239 -6.74 -3.44 -27.62
C CYS A 239 -7.01 -4.93 -27.47
N ASP A 240 -7.89 -5.46 -28.32
CA ASP A 240 -8.23 -6.88 -28.29
C ASP A 240 -7.09 -7.73 -28.85
N TYR A 241 -7.18 -9.05 -28.67
CA TYR A 241 -6.16 -9.99 -29.08
C TYR A 241 -5.77 -9.82 -30.56
N GLY A 242 -4.46 -9.66 -30.80
CA GLY A 242 -3.89 -9.45 -32.13
C GLY A 242 -3.87 -7.99 -32.60
N TYR A 243 -4.37 -7.04 -31.80
CA TYR A 243 -4.29 -5.60 -32.08
C TYR A 243 -3.27 -4.92 -31.17
N GLU A 244 -2.52 -3.98 -31.72
CA GLU A 244 -1.56 -3.14 -31.00
C GLU A 244 -2.01 -1.68 -30.98
N ARG A 245 -1.69 -1.00 -29.88
CA ARG A 245 -1.96 0.42 -29.74
C ARG A 245 -0.90 1.23 -30.47
N ARG A 246 -1.31 2.04 -31.44
CA ARG A 246 -0.45 3.00 -32.14
C ARG A 246 -0.35 4.31 -31.34
N GLY A 247 0.58 5.19 -31.72
CA GLY A 247 0.79 6.49 -31.06
C GLY A 247 -0.41 7.44 -31.10
N ASP A 248 -1.38 7.20 -31.99
CA ASP A 248 -2.67 7.89 -32.05
C ASP A 248 -3.69 7.36 -31.03
N GLY A 249 -3.32 6.35 -30.24
CA GLY A 249 -4.16 5.73 -29.23
C GLY A 249 -5.15 4.69 -29.75
N ASN A 250 -5.20 4.46 -31.07
CA ASN A 250 -6.07 3.49 -31.72
C ASN A 250 -5.45 2.08 -31.79
N CYS A 251 -6.31 1.07 -31.76
CA CYS A 251 -5.94 -0.33 -31.88
C CYS A 251 -5.96 -0.77 -33.35
N ARG A 252 -4.84 -1.29 -33.84
CA ARG A 252 -4.72 -1.77 -35.23
C ARG A 252 -3.93 -3.07 -35.28
N LEU A 253 -4.16 -3.87 -36.32
CA LEU A 253 -3.36 -5.05 -36.57
C LEU A 253 -1.88 -4.65 -36.80
N PRO A 254 -0.92 -5.38 -36.21
CA PRO A 254 0.49 -5.26 -36.55
C PRO A 254 0.73 -5.43 -38.05
N SER A 255 1.73 -4.73 -38.59
CA SER A 255 2.07 -4.85 -40.00
C SER A 255 2.56 -6.28 -40.31
N GLY A 256 1.83 -7.00 -41.16
CA GLY A 256 2.15 -8.38 -41.55
C GLY A 256 1.46 -9.48 -40.73
N SER A 257 0.59 -9.14 -39.77
CA SER A 257 -0.21 -10.13 -39.04
C SER A 257 -1.48 -10.52 -39.80
N THR A 258 -1.85 -11.81 -39.75
CA THR A 258 -3.16 -12.28 -40.20
C THR A 258 -4.25 -11.88 -39.20
N PRO A 259 -5.43 -11.43 -39.64
CA PRO A 259 -6.53 -11.11 -38.74
C PRO A 259 -6.96 -12.35 -37.92
N PRO A 260 -7.42 -12.17 -36.67
CA PRO A 260 -7.85 -13.28 -35.83
C PRO A 260 -9.06 -14.01 -36.45
N PRO A 261 -9.22 -15.33 -36.16
CA PRO A 261 -10.24 -16.17 -36.80
C PRO A 261 -11.69 -15.70 -36.60
N CYS A 262 -11.94 -14.89 -35.58
CA CYS A 262 -13.20 -14.18 -35.35
C CYS A 262 -12.89 -12.69 -35.13
N PRO A 263 -12.96 -11.83 -36.17
CA PRO A 263 -12.73 -10.40 -35.99
C PRO A 263 -13.89 -9.77 -35.20
N GLY A 264 -13.70 -9.62 -33.89
CA GLY A 264 -14.55 -8.82 -33.02
C GLY A 264 -14.22 -7.32 -33.11
N ALA A 265 -14.69 -6.54 -32.14
CA ALA A 265 -14.27 -5.15 -32.01
C ALA A 265 -12.75 -5.07 -31.76
N ALA A 266 -12.06 -4.11 -32.38
CA ALA A 266 -10.62 -3.92 -32.22
C ALA A 266 -10.21 -3.51 -30.78
N ALA A 267 -11.17 -3.11 -29.96
CA ALA A 267 -10.98 -2.73 -28.57
C ALA A 267 -12.11 -3.27 -27.69
N ARG A 268 -11.77 -3.57 -26.43
CA ARG A 268 -12.64 -4.19 -25.43
C ARG A 268 -12.58 -3.39 -24.13
N VAL A 269 -13.71 -3.28 -23.41
CA VAL A 269 -13.73 -2.66 -22.06
C VAL A 269 -12.92 -3.52 -21.08
N ARG A 270 -12.09 -2.87 -20.27
CA ARG A 270 -11.29 -3.53 -19.24
C ARG A 270 -12.11 -3.69 -17.96
N THR A 271 -12.44 -4.94 -17.59
CA THR A 271 -13.28 -5.24 -16.42
C THR A 271 -12.50 -5.76 -15.20
N THR A 272 -13.09 -5.59 -14.03
CA THR A 272 -12.68 -6.21 -12.75
C THR A 272 -13.39 -7.53 -12.46
N SER A 273 -14.51 -7.78 -13.14
CA SER A 273 -15.43 -8.89 -12.93
C SER A 273 -15.31 -9.97 -14.01
N THR A 274 -15.35 -11.25 -13.60
CA THR A 274 -15.53 -12.43 -14.47
C THR A 274 -17.00 -12.64 -14.89
N ALA A 275 -17.93 -11.79 -14.42
CA ALA A 275 -19.33 -11.77 -14.84
C ALA A 275 -19.59 -10.65 -15.86
N PRO A 276 -20.44 -10.88 -16.88
CA PRO A 276 -20.79 -9.89 -17.88
C PRO A 276 -21.78 -8.87 -17.28
N GLY A 277 -21.30 -7.66 -17.05
CA GLY A 277 -22.06 -6.51 -16.58
C GLY A 277 -21.11 -5.31 -16.54
N GLU A 278 -21.25 -4.43 -17.53
CA GLU A 278 -20.36 -3.31 -17.86
C GLU A 278 -19.94 -2.50 -16.62
N ASP A 279 -18.65 -2.49 -16.27
CA ASP A 279 -18.15 -1.78 -15.08
C ASP A 279 -18.36 -0.25 -15.17
N CYS A 280 -18.47 0.28 -16.38
CA CYS A 280 -18.84 1.65 -16.71
C CYS A 280 -20.09 1.67 -17.60
N LEU A 281 -20.86 2.75 -17.56
CA LEU A 281 -22.08 2.93 -18.34
C LEU A 281 -21.73 3.28 -19.79
N ILE A 282 -22.13 2.41 -20.73
CA ILE A 282 -22.11 2.69 -22.17
C ILE A 282 -23.48 3.27 -22.54
N TYR A 283 -23.55 4.56 -22.82
CA TYR A 283 -24.76 5.12 -23.46
C TYR A 283 -24.67 4.88 -24.97
N ALA A 284 -25.71 4.25 -25.51
CA ALA A 284 -25.96 4.09 -26.94
C ALA A 284 -26.39 5.42 -27.58
#